data_AF-A0A2V8AQD2-F1
#
_entry.id   AF-A0A2V8AQD2-F1
#
_cell.length_a   1.000
_cell.length_b   1.000
_cell.length_c   1.000
_cell.angle_alpha   90.00
_cell.angle_beta   90.00
_cell.angle_gamma   90.00
#
_symmetry.space_group_name_H-M   'P 1'
#
loop_
_entity.id
_entity.type
_entity.pdbx_description
1 polymer ?
#
loop_
_entity_poly.entity_id
_entity_poly.type
_entity_poly.pdbx_seq_one_letter_code
_entity_poly.pdbx_strand_id
1 'polypeptide(L)'
;MAATLAEISAGKRPAFFASWFHFLDDGSGLIADGPHPDSGPMAIVGGMGRFRDASGELSDVIIGSNSTGCPNLRLTIRLKKRAAH
;
A
#
# COMPACT_ATOMS: atom_id res chain seq x y z
N MET A 1 11.92 9.44 17.50
CA MET A 1 12.54 10.76 17.21
C MET A 1 11.51 11.57 16.44
N ALA A 2 11.16 12.78 16.89
CA ALA A 2 10.19 13.62 16.17
C ALA A 2 10.87 14.33 15.00
N ALA A 3 10.15 14.56 13.89
CA ALA A 3 10.67 15.31 12.75
C ALA A 3 10.93 16.78 13.12
N THR A 4 12.02 17.33 12.60
CA THR A 4 12.39 18.75 12.76
C THR A 4 11.53 19.65 11.88
N LEU A 5 11.45 20.94 12.24
CA LEU A 5 10.70 21.94 11.46
C LEU A 5 11.24 22.07 10.02
N ALA A 6 12.55 21.87 9.83
CA ALA A 6 13.20 21.86 8.53
C ALA A 6 12.71 20.68 7.66
N GLU A 7 12.62 19.47 8.23
CA GLU A 7 12.10 18.29 7.53
C GLU A 7 10.62 18.46 7.13
N ILE A 8 9.82 19.03 8.03
CA ILE A 8 8.41 19.35 7.77
C ILE A 8 8.29 20.38 6.63
N SER A 9 9.07 21.47 6.70
CA SER A 9 9.06 22.54 5.69
C SER A 9 9.60 22.10 4.32
N ALA A 10 10.48 21.10 4.28
CA ALA A 10 11.00 20.48 3.07
C ALA A 10 10.01 19.50 2.42
N GLY A 11 8.82 19.31 3.00
CA GLY A 11 7.84 18.34 2.52
C GLY A 11 8.25 16.88 2.77
N LYS A 12 9.31 16.62 3.55
CA LYS A 12 9.62 15.27 4.03
C LYS A 12 8.58 14.90 5.09
N ARG A 13 7.47 14.32 4.62
CA ARG A 13 6.50 13.66 5.49
C ARG A 13 7.24 12.59 6.30
N PRO A 14 6.96 12.41 7.61
CA PRO A 14 7.44 11.25 8.33
C PRO A 14 7.09 9.99 7.52
N ALA A 15 7.99 9.01 7.49
CA ALA A 15 7.69 7.73 6.84
C ALA A 15 6.38 7.19 7.45
N PHE A 16 5.31 7.22 6.65
CA PHE A 16 3.99 6.76 7.05
C PHE A 16 3.96 5.26 6.78
N PHE A 17 3.76 4.45 7.82
CA PHE A 17 3.57 3.02 7.68
C PHE A 17 2.10 2.68 7.88
N ALA A 18 1.59 1.76 7.06
CA ALA A 18 0.20 1.37 7.10
C ALA A 18 0.03 -0.11 6.80
N SER A 19 -1.06 -0.67 7.30
CA SER A 19 -1.58 -1.97 6.87
C SER A 19 -2.86 -1.72 6.07
N TRP A 20 -2.91 -2.24 4.84
CA TRP A 20 -4.04 -2.06 3.94
C TRP A 20 -4.73 -3.40 3.70
N PHE A 21 -6.05 -3.39 3.85
CA PHE A 21 -6.90 -4.56 3.66
C PHE A 21 -7.77 -4.34 2.42
N HIS A 22 -7.57 -5.17 1.40
CA HIS A 22 -8.31 -5.12 0.15
C HIS A 22 -9.29 -6.28 0.10
N PHE A 23 -10.54 -6.05 0.48
CA PHE A 23 -11.60 -7.06 0.41
C PHE A 23 -12.33 -6.98 -0.93
N LEU A 24 -12.53 -8.15 -1.55
CA LEU A 24 -13.30 -8.29 -2.78
C LEU A 24 -14.69 -8.86 -2.47
N ASP A 25 -15.59 -8.71 -3.44
CA ASP A 25 -16.98 -9.17 -3.39
C ASP A 25 -17.11 -10.70 -3.29
N ASP A 26 -16.14 -11.44 -3.82
CA ASP A 26 -16.05 -12.90 -3.72
C ASP A 26 -15.58 -13.43 -2.34
N GLY A 27 -15.40 -12.53 -1.37
CA GLY A 27 -14.92 -12.85 -0.02
C GLY A 27 -13.42 -13.15 0.05
N SER A 28 -12.69 -13.05 -1.07
CA SER A 28 -11.23 -13.05 -1.06
C SER A 28 -10.68 -11.67 -0.67
N GLY A 29 -9.40 -11.64 -0.32
CA GLY A 29 -8.76 -10.36 -0.02
C GLY A 29 -7.24 -10.45 0.07
N LEU A 30 -6.61 -9.29 0.01
CA LEU A 30 -5.16 -9.12 0.10
C LEU A 30 -4.82 -8.20 1.26
N ILE A 31 -3.69 -8.49 1.91
CA ILE A 31 -3.15 -7.68 3.00
C ILE A 31 -1.80 -7.14 2.52
N ALA A 32 -1.68 -5.82 2.51
CA ALA A 32 -0.41 -5.13 2.25
C ALA A 32 0.07 -4.47 3.54
N ASP A 33 1.37 -4.53 3.83
CA ASP A 33 1.97 -3.87 4.98
C ASP A 33 3.30 -3.23 4.58
N GLY A 34 3.58 -2.04 5.12
CA GLY A 34 4.84 -1.35 4.88
C GLY A 34 4.70 0.17 4.82
N PRO A 35 5.74 0.85 4.30
CA PRO A 35 5.69 2.28 4.09
C PRO A 35 4.65 2.62 3.02
N HIS A 36 3.90 3.71 3.21
CA HIS A 36 2.99 4.23 2.21
C HIS A 36 3.74 4.51 0.92
N PRO A 37 3.16 4.25 -0.26
CA PRO A 37 4.00 4.01 -1.43
C PRO A 37 4.71 5.24 -2.02
N ASP A 38 4.34 6.46 -1.62
CA ASP A 38 5.18 7.68 -1.72
C ASP A 38 6.59 7.53 -1.11
N SER A 39 6.78 6.57 -0.18
CA SER A 39 8.05 6.22 0.48
C SER A 39 8.64 4.89 0.00
N GLY A 40 8.00 4.20 -0.95
CA GLY A 40 8.41 2.90 -1.50
C GLY A 40 7.31 1.83 -1.46
N PRO A 41 7.38 0.77 -2.29
CA PRO A 41 6.31 -0.22 -2.40
C PRO A 41 6.01 -0.92 -1.06
N MET A 42 4.73 -1.19 -0.80
CA MET A 42 4.27 -2.01 0.31
C MET A 42 4.43 -3.49 -0.04
N ALA A 43 4.70 -4.34 0.96
CA ALA A 43 4.76 -5.78 0.76
C ALA A 43 3.35 -6.38 0.83
N ILE A 44 2.99 -7.26 -0.11
CA ILE A 44 1.86 -8.17 0.10
C ILE A 44 2.32 -9.26 1.07
N VAL A 45 1.75 -9.26 2.26
CA VAL A 45 2.11 -10.17 3.36
C VAL A 45 1.19 -11.37 3.47
N GLY A 46 0.11 -11.39 2.68
CA GLY A 46 -0.83 -12.50 2.65
C GLY A 46 -2.17 -12.13 2.04
N GLY A 47 -3.13 -13.02 2.23
CA GLY A 47 -4.49 -12.85 1.77
C GLY A 47 -5.42 -13.96 2.23
N MET A 48 -6.66 -13.84 1.80
CA MET A 48 -7.75 -14.76 2.10
C MET A 48 -8.42 -15.23 0.80
N GLY A 49 -9.16 -16.35 0.88
CA GLY A 49 -9.80 -16.97 -0.29
C GLY A 49 -8.78 -17.40 -1.34
N ARG A 50 -8.98 -16.97 -2.60
CA ARG A 50 -8.08 -17.26 -3.73
C ARG A 50 -6.68 -16.67 -3.60
N PHE A 51 -6.48 -15.70 -2.70
CA PHE A 51 -5.19 -15.08 -2.42
C PHE A 51 -4.54 -15.62 -1.14
N ARG A 52 -4.98 -16.78 -0.65
CA ARG A 52 -4.30 -17.47 0.45
C ARG A 52 -2.81 -17.65 0.10
N ASP A 53 -1.94 -17.33 1.05
CA ASP A 53 -0.47 -17.32 0.93
C ASP A 53 0.07 -16.46 -0.23
N ALA A 54 -0.67 -15.45 -0.67
CA ALA A 54 -0.17 -14.49 -1.64
C ALA A 54 1.03 -13.72 -1.06
N SER A 55 2.02 -13.46 -1.91
CA SER A 55 3.12 -12.56 -1.63
C SER A 55 3.42 -11.71 -2.86
N GLY A 56 4.09 -10.57 -2.67
CA GLY A 56 4.25 -9.61 -3.76
C GLY A 56 4.49 -8.19 -3.26
N GLU A 57 4.19 -7.24 -4.14
CA GLU A 57 4.33 -5.81 -3.88
C GLU A 57 3.05 -5.06 -4.29
N LEU A 58 2.77 -3.98 -3.56
CA LEU A 58 1.76 -2.99 -3.89
C LEU A 58 2.45 -1.64 -4.06
N SER A 59 2.18 -0.99 -5.19
CA SER A 59 2.52 0.43 -5.40
C SER A 59 1.25 1.23 -5.61
N ASP A 60 1.29 2.51 -5.25
CA ASP A 60 0.24 3.46 -5.53
C ASP A 60 0.76 4.65 -6.35
N VAL A 61 -0.20 5.38 -6.93
CA VAL A 61 0.05 6.70 -7.48
C VAL A 61 -1.18 7.56 -7.24
N ILE A 62 -0.96 8.78 -6.75
CA ILE A 62 -2.01 9.79 -6.63
C ILE A 62 -2.36 10.26 -8.05
N ILE A 63 -3.59 10.01 -8.49
CA ILE A 63 -4.10 10.38 -9.83
C ILE A 63 -4.97 11.65 -9.82
N GLY A 64 -5.08 12.30 -8.66
CA GLY A 64 -5.85 13.52 -8.48
C GLY A 64 -6.31 13.67 -7.03
N SER A 65 -7.24 14.60 -6.80
CA SER A 65 -7.90 14.78 -5.51
C SER A 65 -9.39 14.99 -5.73
N ASN A 66 -10.19 14.53 -4.79
CA ASN A 66 -11.64 14.74 -4.81
C ASN A 66 -11.99 16.16 -4.29
N SER A 67 -13.28 16.49 -4.28
CA SER A 67 -13.77 17.82 -3.86
C SER A 67 -13.51 18.17 -2.40
N THR A 68 -13.17 17.19 -1.55
CA THR A 68 -12.82 17.40 -0.14
C THR A 68 -11.30 17.53 0.07
N GLY A 69 -10.51 17.47 -1.01
CA GLY A 69 -9.05 17.49 -0.95
C GLY A 69 -8.40 16.14 -0.59
N CYS A 70 -9.18 15.06 -0.52
CA CYS A 70 -8.62 13.73 -0.30
C CYS A 70 -8.04 13.17 -1.61
N PRO A 71 -6.88 12.49 -1.57
CA PRO A 71 -6.25 11.96 -2.77
C PRO A 71 -7.06 10.81 -3.39
N ASN A 72 -7.12 10.76 -4.71
CA ASN A 72 -7.58 9.61 -5.47
C ASN A 72 -6.36 8.73 -5.78
N LEU A 73 -6.40 7.48 -5.34
CA LEU A 73 -5.28 6.55 -5.48
C LEU A 73 -5.56 5.54 -6.60
N ARG A 74 -4.56 5.28 -7.44
CA ARG A 74 -4.52 4.10 -8.31
C ARG A 74 -3.52 3.11 -7.74
N LEU A 75 -3.99 1.91 -7.46
CA LEU A 75 -3.17 0.85 -6.87
C LEU A 75 -2.77 -0.15 -7.94
N THR A 76 -1.49 -0.56 -7.93
CA THR A 76 -0.98 -1.67 -8.74
C THR A 76 -0.47 -2.76 -7.81
N ILE A 77 -1.06 -3.95 -7.92
CA ILE A 77 -0.67 -5.11 -7.13
C ILE A 77 0.03 -6.11 -8.05
N ARG A 78 1.24 -6.50 -7.69
CA ARG A 78 2.04 -7.50 -8.39
C ARG A 78 2.26 -8.69 -7.49
N LEU A 79 1.57 -9.78 -7.80
CA LEU A 79 1.69 -11.03 -7.05
C LEU A 79 2.83 -11.88 -7.60
N LYS A 80 3.63 -12.46 -6.71
CA LYS A 80 4.62 -13.48 -7.07
C LYS A 80 3.90 -14.77 -7.43
N LYS A 81 4.32 -15.39 -8.54
CA LYS A 81 3.86 -16.72 -8.92
C LYS A 81 4.28 -17.70 -7.81
N ARG A 82 3.34 -18.52 -7.31
CA ARG A 82 3.68 -19.63 -6.42
C ARG A 82 4.69 -20.53 -7.12
N ALA A 83 5.76 -20.92 -6.41
CA ALA A 83 6.59 -22.02 -6.85
C ALA A 83 5.70 -23.28 -6.89
N ALA A 84 5.65 -23.95 -8.05
CA ALA A 84 5.07 -25.28 -8.12
C ALA A 84 6.05 -26.22 -7.41
N HIS A 85 5.62 -26.78 -6.28
CA HIS A 85 6.32 -27.89 -5.63
C HIS A 85 6.02 -29.19 -6.37
#